data_AF-A0A2S9YB34-F1
#
_entry.id   AF-A0A2S9YB34-F1
#
_cell.length_a   1.000
_cell.length_b   1.000
_cell.length_c   1.000
_cell.angle_alpha   90.00
_cell.angle_beta   90.00
_cell.angle_gamma   90.00
#
_symmetry.space_group_name_H-M   'P 1'
#
loop_
_entity.id
_entity.type
_entity.pdbx_description
1 polymer ?
#
loop_
_entity_poly.entity_id
_entity_poly.type
_entity_poly.pdbx_seq_one_letter_code
_entity_poly.pdbx_strand_id
1 'polypeptide(L)'
;MQAGNYPAHARALLVNGRCPACAEPLGPRSLFGSAPCARCELAVDPTLGGPSLVAKVRERGHRQLFGIALAVGVAHLLLGWMPLIGALVLIVAAAWIRVGILQPTSAMLSPRRRVLTRWTARLVMAAALALTIIATEALTLLPVVGLPIKALLSAGEVAIAAWAVTTYAHWQLRRESEQLPIAIWEWVVLGLCFAALLASVIALALAFAALASAFDSLMGWLQ
;
A
#
# COMPACT_ATOMS: atom_id res chain seq x y z
N MET A 1 -36.06 -16.22 -18.37
CA MET A 1 -34.61 -16.31 -18.11
C MET A 1 -34.41 -17.23 -16.93
N GLN A 2 -34.07 -18.49 -17.18
CA GLN A 2 -33.97 -19.52 -16.15
C GLN A 2 -32.70 -19.30 -15.32
N ALA A 3 -32.87 -19.21 -14.00
CA ALA A 3 -31.81 -19.32 -13.01
C ALA A 3 -31.27 -20.76 -13.03
N GLY A 4 -30.49 -21.09 -14.06
CA GLY A 4 -29.85 -22.38 -14.21
C GLY A 4 -28.77 -22.55 -13.13
N ASN A 5 -28.72 -23.74 -12.55
CA ASN A 5 -27.63 -24.23 -11.72
C ASN A 5 -26.26 -23.86 -12.32
N TYR A 6 -25.65 -22.76 -11.88
CA TYR A 6 -24.22 -22.61 -12.08
C TYR A 6 -23.55 -23.65 -11.18
N PRO A 7 -22.90 -24.69 -11.74
CA PRO A 7 -22.43 -25.82 -10.97
C PRO A 7 -21.42 -25.32 -9.93
N ALA A 8 -21.38 -25.95 -8.75
CA ALA A 8 -20.39 -25.65 -7.70
C ALA A 8 -18.95 -25.51 -8.25
N HIS A 9 -18.66 -26.20 -9.36
CA HIS A 9 -17.46 -26.08 -10.16
C HIS A 9 -17.18 -24.65 -10.70
N ALA A 10 -18.16 -23.97 -11.30
CA ALA A 10 -18.01 -22.62 -11.82
C ALA A 10 -17.69 -21.62 -10.68
N ARG A 11 -18.35 -21.78 -9.53
CA ARG A 11 -18.02 -21.03 -8.31
C ARG A 11 -16.62 -21.35 -7.82
N ALA A 12 -16.20 -22.62 -7.83
CA ALA A 12 -14.86 -23.02 -7.42
C ALA A 12 -13.75 -22.44 -8.32
N LEU A 13 -13.97 -22.41 -9.64
CA LEU A 13 -13.06 -21.76 -10.60
C LEU A 13 -12.94 -20.26 -10.31
N LEU A 14 -14.07 -19.58 -10.14
CA LEU A 14 -14.12 -18.16 -9.77
C LEU A 14 -13.37 -17.86 -8.47
N VAL A 15 -13.63 -18.66 -7.43
CA VAL A 15 -12.96 -18.56 -6.12
C VAL A 15 -11.44 -18.75 -6.22
N ASN A 16 -10.97 -19.52 -7.20
CA ASN A 16 -9.56 -19.72 -7.50
C ASN A 16 -9.00 -18.67 -8.48
N GLY A 17 -9.78 -17.65 -8.83
CA GLY A 17 -9.39 -16.57 -9.74
C GLY A 17 -9.31 -17.01 -11.20
N ARG A 18 -10.14 -17.98 -11.61
CA ARG A 18 -10.20 -18.51 -12.97
C ARG A 18 -11.55 -18.26 -13.60
N CYS A 19 -11.57 -18.15 -14.93
CA CYS A 19 -12.79 -17.95 -15.69
C CYS A 19 -13.71 -19.15 -15.51
N PRO A 20 -15.00 -18.96 -15.18
CA PRO A 20 -15.93 -20.09 -15.02
C PRO A 20 -16.23 -20.82 -16.33
N ALA A 21 -15.95 -20.22 -17.50
CA ALA A 21 -16.20 -20.84 -18.81
C ALA A 21 -14.96 -21.46 -19.46
N CYS A 22 -13.78 -20.84 -19.36
CA CYS A 22 -12.57 -21.34 -20.02
C CYS A 22 -11.46 -21.76 -19.05
N ALA A 23 -11.67 -21.67 -17.73
CA ALA A 23 -10.70 -22.00 -16.68
C ALA A 23 -9.36 -21.23 -16.71
N GLU A 24 -9.21 -20.26 -17.61
CA GLU A 24 -8.03 -19.41 -17.74
C GLU A 24 -7.90 -18.46 -16.52
N PRO A 25 -6.67 -18.13 -16.07
CA PRO A 25 -6.47 -17.17 -15.00
C PRO A 25 -7.11 -15.82 -15.34
N LEU A 26 -7.95 -15.31 -14.44
CA LEU A 26 -8.56 -13.99 -14.59
C LEU A 26 -7.60 -12.92 -14.09
N GLY A 27 -7.46 -11.87 -14.88
CA GLY A 27 -6.87 -10.63 -14.41
C GLY A 27 -7.77 -9.96 -13.35
N PRO A 28 -7.23 -9.06 -12.51
CA PRO A 28 -7.99 -8.38 -11.46
C PRO A 28 -9.26 -7.69 -11.99
N ARG A 29 -9.19 -7.07 -13.18
CA ARG A 29 -10.33 -6.37 -13.78
C ARG A 29 -11.50 -7.31 -14.08
N SER A 30 -11.19 -8.50 -14.60
CA SER A 30 -12.20 -9.51 -14.94
C SER A 30 -12.76 -10.19 -13.70
N LEU A 31 -11.94 -10.40 -12.67
CA LEU A 31 -12.34 -10.99 -11.38
C LEU A 31 -13.40 -10.14 -10.65
N PHE A 32 -13.34 -8.82 -10.81
CA PHE A 32 -14.30 -7.87 -10.21
C PHE A 32 -15.38 -7.39 -11.18
N GLY A 33 -15.59 -8.09 -12.32
CA GLY A 33 -16.65 -7.77 -13.28
C GLY A 33 -16.46 -6.48 -14.09
N SER A 34 -15.30 -5.82 -13.97
CA SER A 34 -14.99 -4.57 -14.68
C SER A 34 -14.41 -4.78 -16.10
N ALA A 35 -14.19 -6.04 -16.49
CA ALA A 35 -13.76 -6.43 -17.84
C ALA A 35 -14.22 -7.88 -18.12
N PRO A 36 -14.45 -8.25 -19.40
CA PRO A 36 -14.62 -9.65 -19.74
C PRO A 36 -13.33 -10.46 -19.55
N CYS A 37 -13.41 -11.78 -19.62
CA CYS A 37 -12.23 -12.64 -19.69
C CYS A 37 -11.41 -12.31 -20.94
N ALA A 38 -10.09 -12.12 -20.81
CA ALA A 38 -9.21 -11.80 -21.94
C ALA A 38 -9.11 -12.92 -23.00
N ARG A 39 -9.52 -14.15 -22.67
CA ARG A 39 -9.42 -15.31 -23.55
C ARG A 39 -10.73 -15.66 -24.25
N CYS A 40 -11.83 -15.71 -23.50
CA CYS A 40 -13.14 -16.13 -24.02
C CYS A 40 -14.18 -15.01 -24.07
N GLU A 41 -13.80 -13.79 -23.71
CA GLU A 41 -14.63 -12.59 -23.72
C GLU A 41 -15.92 -12.67 -22.88
N LEU A 42 -16.06 -13.72 -22.06
CA LEU A 42 -17.21 -13.86 -21.18
C LEU A 42 -17.17 -12.77 -20.09
N ALA A 43 -18.26 -12.03 -19.98
CA ALA A 43 -18.51 -11.14 -18.85
C ALA A 43 -18.62 -11.99 -17.57
N VAL A 44 -17.73 -11.73 -16.61
CA VAL A 44 -17.68 -12.47 -15.36
C VAL A 44 -18.53 -11.74 -14.33
N ASP A 45 -19.56 -12.42 -13.81
CA ASP A 45 -20.36 -11.89 -12.71
C ASP A 45 -19.67 -12.21 -11.36
N PRO A 46 -19.12 -11.20 -10.64
CA PRO A 46 -18.45 -11.42 -9.36
C PRO A 46 -19.41 -11.89 -8.26
N THR A 47 -20.73 -11.68 -8.40
CA THR A 47 -21.72 -12.13 -7.41
C THR A 47 -21.81 -13.65 -7.31
N LEU A 48 -21.45 -14.38 -8.39
CA LEU A 48 -21.41 -15.85 -8.43
C LEU A 48 -20.39 -16.46 -7.45
N GLY A 49 -19.28 -15.75 -7.18
CA GLY A 49 -18.28 -16.18 -6.20
C GLY A 49 -18.77 -16.17 -4.76
N GLY A 50 -19.83 -15.41 -4.48
CA GLY A 50 -20.41 -15.24 -3.14
C GLY A 50 -19.42 -14.66 -2.11
N PRO A 51 -19.80 -14.65 -0.82
CA PRO A 51 -18.96 -14.13 0.26
C PRO A 51 -17.63 -14.89 0.41
N SER A 52 -17.56 -16.14 -0.08
CA SER A 52 -16.36 -16.98 -0.04
C SER A 52 -15.22 -16.48 -0.94
N LEU A 53 -15.53 -15.88 -2.09
CA LEU A 53 -14.55 -15.30 -3.01
C LEU A 53 -13.90 -14.07 -2.37
N VAL A 54 -14.72 -13.17 -1.82
CA VAL A 54 -14.25 -11.95 -1.14
C VAL A 54 -13.38 -12.30 0.05
N ALA A 55 -13.78 -13.30 0.85
CA ALA A 55 -13.00 -13.76 2.00
C ALA A 55 -11.63 -14.34 1.60
N LYS A 56 -11.57 -15.21 0.58
CA LYS A 56 -10.30 -15.79 0.11
C LYS A 56 -9.36 -14.78 -0.53
N VAL A 57 -9.88 -13.83 -1.31
CA VAL A 57 -9.09 -12.73 -1.86
C VAL A 57 -8.52 -11.86 -0.73
N ARG A 58 -9.33 -11.57 0.29
CA ARG A 58 -8.89 -10.83 1.48
C ARG A 58 -7.81 -11.59 2.25
N GLU A 59 -7.97 -12.90 2.45
CA GLU A 59 -6.99 -13.74 3.16
C GLU A 59 -5.65 -13.82 2.41
N ARG A 60 -5.67 -14.03 1.09
CA ARG A 60 -4.46 -14.01 0.26
C ARG A 60 -3.75 -12.65 0.34
N GLY A 61 -4.52 -11.56 0.31
CA GLY A 61 -4.01 -10.21 0.53
C GLY A 61 -3.33 -10.07 1.90
N HIS A 62 -3.95 -10.54 2.98
CA HIS A 62 -3.35 -10.48 4.32
C HIS A 62 -2.06 -11.29 4.43
N ARG A 63 -2.01 -12.51 3.86
CA ARG A 63 -0.79 -13.33 3.86
C ARG A 63 0.35 -12.66 3.10
N GLN A 64 0.05 -12.04 1.96
CA GLN A 64 1.04 -11.33 1.17
C GLN A 64 1.57 -10.10 1.93
N LEU A 65 0.68 -9.31 2.53
CA LEU A 65 1.06 -8.17 3.38
C LEU A 65 1.93 -8.60 4.57
N PHE A 66 1.53 -9.66 5.25
CA PHE A 66 2.30 -10.21 6.37
C PHE A 66 3.69 -10.66 5.93
N GLY A 67 3.80 -11.37 4.80
CA GLY A 67 5.08 -11.82 4.27
C GLY A 67 6.03 -10.66 3.95
N ILE A 68 5.50 -9.55 3.43
CA ILE A 68 6.30 -8.37 3.11
C ILE A 68 6.73 -7.63 4.38
N ALA A 69 5.80 -7.40 5.30
CA ALA A 69 6.12 -6.76 6.58
C ALA A 69 7.20 -7.56 7.33
N LEU A 70 7.08 -8.89 7.34
CA LEU A 70 8.09 -9.78 7.91
C LEU A 70 9.44 -9.64 7.18
N ALA A 71 9.45 -9.67 5.85
CA ALA A 71 10.68 -9.50 5.07
C ALA A 71 11.37 -8.15 5.33
N VAL A 72 10.60 -7.06 5.42
CA VAL A 72 11.12 -5.73 5.76
C VAL A 72 11.69 -5.70 7.18
N GLY A 73 10.99 -6.30 8.15
CA GLY A 73 11.47 -6.40 9.53
C GLY A 73 12.79 -7.18 9.61
N VAL A 74 12.86 -8.35 8.98
CA VAL A 74 14.09 -9.16 8.91
C VAL A 74 15.23 -8.40 8.23
N ALA A 75 14.96 -7.72 7.11
CA ALA A 75 15.97 -6.90 6.44
C ALA A 75 16.51 -5.78 7.36
N HIS A 76 15.66 -5.14 8.16
CA HIS A 76 16.09 -4.13 9.13
C HIS A 76 16.87 -4.73 10.30
N LEU A 77 16.57 -5.96 10.75
CA LEU A 77 17.38 -6.64 11.76
C LEU A 77 18.79 -6.95 11.25
N LEU A 78 18.91 -7.38 9.99
CA LEU A 78 20.20 -7.80 9.41
C LEU A 78 21.04 -6.61 8.92
N LEU A 79 20.40 -5.59 8.36
CA LEU A 79 21.07 -4.50 7.64
C LEU A 79 20.88 -3.12 8.28
N GLY A 80 19.95 -2.97 9.24
CA GLY A 80 19.57 -1.69 9.82
C GLY A 80 20.59 -1.08 10.79
N TRP A 81 21.75 -1.70 10.94
CA TRP A 81 22.92 -1.12 11.62
C TRP A 81 23.68 -0.16 10.70
N MET A 82 23.56 -0.30 9.37
CA MET A 82 24.14 0.63 8.41
C MET A 82 23.16 1.80 8.18
N PRO A 83 23.60 3.06 8.33
CA PRO A 83 22.78 4.22 7.99
C PRO A 83 22.25 4.14 6.56
N LEU A 84 21.03 4.61 6.33
CA LEU A 84 20.37 4.72 5.01
C LEU A 84 20.02 3.39 4.30
N ILE A 85 20.59 2.24 4.70
CA ILE A 85 20.18 0.95 4.10
C ILE A 85 18.73 0.62 4.46
N GLY A 86 18.30 0.93 5.68
CA GLY A 86 16.90 0.80 6.09
C GLY A 86 15.96 1.63 5.19
N ALA A 87 16.36 2.86 4.87
CA ALA A 87 15.61 3.72 3.95
C ALA A 87 15.49 3.10 2.54
N LEU A 88 16.55 2.48 2.01
CA LEU A 88 16.49 1.78 0.73
C LEU A 88 15.50 0.61 0.77
N VAL A 89 15.49 -0.19 1.84
CA VAL A 89 14.53 -1.29 2.02
C VAL A 89 13.10 -0.76 2.01
N LEU A 90 12.82 0.33 2.73
CA LEU A 90 11.49 0.94 2.76
C LEU A 90 11.08 1.52 1.38
N ILE A 91 12.01 2.12 0.64
CA ILE A 91 11.76 2.61 -0.73
C ILE A 91 11.38 1.45 -1.66
N VAL A 92 12.09 0.32 -1.57
CA VAL A 92 11.77 -0.89 -2.36
C VAL A 92 10.40 -1.44 -1.97
N ALA A 93 10.08 -1.50 -0.68
CA ALA A 93 8.76 -1.93 -0.20
C ALA A 93 7.63 -1.00 -0.72
N ALA A 94 7.84 0.31 -0.67
CA ALA A 94 6.91 1.30 -1.20
C ALA A 94 6.74 1.16 -2.73
N ALA A 95 7.84 0.96 -3.47
CA ALA A 95 7.78 0.72 -4.92
C ALA A 95 6.99 -0.55 -5.23
N TRP A 96 7.18 -1.61 -4.44
CA TRP A 96 6.43 -2.85 -4.56
C TRP A 96 4.93 -2.64 -4.28
N ILE A 97 4.55 -1.95 -3.20
CA ILE A 97 3.13 -1.64 -2.90
C ILE A 97 2.51 -0.89 -4.08
N ARG A 98 3.24 0.07 -4.65
CA ARG A 98 2.77 0.87 -5.77
C ARG A 98 2.50 0.01 -7.02
N VAL A 99 3.43 -0.87 -7.37
CA VAL A 99 3.33 -1.71 -8.59
C VAL A 99 2.37 -2.88 -8.38
N GLY A 100 2.50 -3.59 -7.26
CA GLY A 100 1.73 -4.79 -6.95
C GLY A 100 0.29 -4.54 -6.52
N ILE A 101 0.00 -3.43 -5.85
CA ILE A 101 -1.33 -3.16 -5.26
C ILE A 101 -2.00 -1.96 -5.94
N LEU A 102 -1.35 -0.79 -5.95
CA LEU A 102 -1.99 0.46 -6.35
C LEU A 102 -2.23 0.56 -7.87
N GLN A 103 -1.27 0.15 -8.69
CA GLN A 103 -1.42 0.17 -10.15
C GLN A 103 -2.61 -0.68 -10.65
N PRO A 104 -2.76 -1.96 -10.27
CA PRO A 104 -3.86 -2.78 -10.77
C PRO A 104 -5.23 -2.31 -10.26
N THR A 105 -5.33 -1.90 -8.99
CA THR A 105 -6.59 -1.42 -8.41
C THR A 105 -7.03 -0.10 -9.03
N SER A 106 -6.11 0.87 -9.19
CA SER A 106 -6.44 2.16 -9.80
C SER A 106 -6.76 2.09 -11.29
N ALA A 107 -6.33 1.03 -12.00
CA ALA A 107 -6.65 0.82 -13.40
C ALA A 107 -8.14 0.49 -13.63
N MET A 108 -8.87 0.06 -12.59
CA MET A 108 -10.32 -0.19 -12.64
C MET A 108 -11.15 1.09 -12.50
N LEU A 109 -10.56 2.17 -11.96
CA LEU A 109 -11.25 3.45 -11.78
C LEU A 109 -11.30 4.27 -13.08
N SER A 110 -12.31 5.14 -13.21
CA SER A 110 -12.38 6.17 -14.26
C SER A 110 -11.17 7.11 -14.23
N PRO A 111 -10.83 7.79 -15.34
CA PRO A 111 -9.65 8.64 -15.43
C PRO A 111 -9.56 9.70 -14.32
N ARG A 112 -10.69 10.34 -13.97
CA ARG A 112 -10.73 11.39 -12.95
C ARG A 112 -10.48 10.85 -11.54
N ARG A 113 -11.19 9.78 -11.14
CA ARG A 113 -11.00 9.14 -9.82
C ARG A 113 -9.63 8.49 -9.70
N ARG A 114 -9.13 7.88 -10.77
CA ARG A 114 -7.79 7.28 -10.84
C ARG A 114 -6.69 8.27 -10.47
N VAL A 115 -6.74 9.51 -10.96
CA VAL A 115 -5.74 10.54 -10.64
C VAL A 115 -5.77 10.85 -9.15
N LEU A 116 -6.95 11.15 -8.60
CA LEU A 116 -7.13 11.44 -7.18
C LEU A 116 -6.62 10.29 -6.30
N THR A 117 -7.08 9.06 -6.56
CA THR A 117 -6.69 7.88 -5.78
C THR A 117 -5.19 7.63 -5.82
N ARG A 118 -4.56 7.75 -7.00
CA ARG A 118 -3.10 7.57 -7.13
C ARG A 118 -2.32 8.62 -6.36
N TRP A 119 -2.71 9.89 -6.44
CA TRP A 119 -2.01 10.95 -5.74
C TRP A 119 -2.19 10.87 -4.23
N THR A 120 -3.41 10.60 -3.74
CA THR A 120 -3.65 10.41 -2.31
C THR A 120 -2.83 9.24 -1.78
N ALA A 121 -2.85 8.08 -2.44
CA ALA A 121 -2.07 6.92 -2.02
C ALA A 121 -0.55 7.21 -2.05
N ARG A 122 -0.05 7.90 -3.08
CA ARG A 122 1.37 8.30 -3.16
C ARG A 122 1.77 9.24 -2.03
N LEU A 123 0.94 10.23 -1.69
CA LEU A 123 1.24 11.18 -0.63
C LEU A 123 1.19 10.51 0.74
N VAL A 124 0.20 9.64 1.00
CA VAL A 124 0.14 8.84 2.24
C VAL A 124 1.40 7.99 2.39
N MET A 125 1.78 7.25 1.36
CA MET A 125 3.00 6.43 1.38
C MET A 125 4.26 7.28 1.54
N ALA A 126 4.37 8.40 0.84
CA ALA A 126 5.54 9.28 0.94
C ALA A 126 5.67 9.91 2.33
N ALA A 127 4.56 10.35 2.93
CA ALA A 127 4.55 10.90 4.28
C ALA A 127 4.90 9.84 5.34
N ALA A 128 4.29 8.65 5.25
CA ALA A 128 4.59 7.53 6.16
C ALA A 128 6.06 7.09 6.04
N LEU A 129 6.56 6.97 4.81
CA LEU A 129 7.96 6.65 4.52
C LEU A 129 8.91 7.70 5.10
N ALA A 130 8.64 8.99 4.89
CA ALA A 130 9.47 10.08 5.40
C ALA A 130 9.56 10.05 6.93
N LEU A 131 8.41 9.94 7.61
CA LEU A 131 8.36 9.85 9.08
C LEU A 131 9.09 8.61 9.61
N THR A 132 8.96 7.48 8.92
CA THR A 132 9.62 6.22 9.30
C THR A 132 11.12 6.29 9.12
N ILE A 133 11.60 6.89 8.02
CA ILE A 133 13.03 7.13 7.81
C ILE A 133 13.58 8.03 8.92
N ILE A 134 12.90 9.13 9.25
CA ILE A 134 13.33 10.03 10.34
C ILE A 134 13.42 9.26 11.67
N ALA A 135 12.36 8.53 12.03
CA ALA A 135 12.30 7.78 13.27
C ALA A 135 13.36 6.67 13.34
N THR A 136 13.54 5.91 12.26
CA THR A 136 14.52 4.81 12.22
C THR A 136 15.94 5.34 12.23
N GLU A 137 16.26 6.42 11.52
CA GLU A 137 17.59 7.02 11.55
C GLU A 137 17.88 7.63 12.93
N ALA A 138 16.91 8.24 13.60
CA ALA A 138 17.07 8.69 14.99
C ALA A 138 17.38 7.52 15.95
N LEU A 139 16.78 6.34 15.72
CA LEU A 139 17.07 5.13 16.47
C LEU A 139 18.47 4.54 16.19
N THR A 140 19.20 4.99 15.15
CA THR A 140 20.62 4.59 14.98
C THR A 140 21.49 5.08 16.13
N LEU A 141 21.07 6.15 16.82
CA LEU A 141 21.77 6.73 17.96
C LEU A 141 21.64 5.91 19.25
N LEU A 142 20.70 4.95 19.30
CA LEU A 142 20.48 4.06 20.45
C LEU A 142 21.07 2.67 20.16
N PRO A 143 22.31 2.38 20.59
CA PRO A 143 22.94 1.09 20.33
C PRO A 143 22.15 -0.05 21.01
N VAL A 144 22.18 -1.24 20.40
CA VAL A 144 21.54 -2.48 20.85
C VAL A 144 19.99 -2.47 20.80
N VAL A 145 19.33 -1.49 21.42
CA VAL A 145 17.85 -1.42 21.48
C VAL A 145 17.25 -0.82 20.21
N GLY A 146 17.99 0.03 19.49
CA GLY A 146 17.51 0.67 18.27
C GLY A 146 17.17 -0.31 17.15
N LEU A 147 17.92 -1.40 17.00
CA LEU A 147 17.72 -2.42 15.95
C LEU A 147 16.36 -3.14 16.02
N PRO A 148 15.96 -3.77 17.14
CA PRO A 148 14.65 -4.42 17.23
C PRO A 148 13.50 -3.43 17.09
N ILE A 149 13.63 -2.21 17.63
CA ILE A 149 12.59 -1.18 17.49
C ILE A 149 12.47 -0.73 16.03
N LYS A 150 13.58 -0.50 15.32
CA LYS A 150 13.57 -0.20 13.88
C LYS A 150 12.85 -1.27 13.08
N ALA A 151 13.16 -2.54 13.34
CA ALA A 151 12.55 -3.64 12.63
C ALA A 151 11.02 -3.68 12.82
N LEU A 152 10.56 -3.50 14.06
CA LEU A 152 9.12 -3.45 14.37
C LEU A 152 8.45 -2.23 13.74
N LEU A 153 9.07 -1.05 13.85
CA LEU A 153 8.54 0.21 13.33
C LEU A 153 8.44 0.18 11.80
N SER A 154 9.48 -0.28 11.11
CA SER A 154 9.51 -0.43 9.65
C SER A 154 8.51 -1.49 9.15
N ALA A 155 8.45 -2.66 9.79
CA ALA A 155 7.49 -3.70 9.42
C ALA A 155 6.03 -3.25 9.65
N GLY A 156 5.79 -2.59 10.79
CA GLY A 156 4.49 -2.02 11.14
C GLY A 156 4.06 -0.93 10.17
N GLU A 157 4.94 -0.01 9.82
CA GLU A 157 4.62 1.04 8.84
C GLU A 157 4.26 0.45 7.48
N VAL A 158 5.06 -0.47 6.94
CA VAL A 158 4.79 -1.08 5.63
C VAL A 158 3.43 -1.79 5.64
N ALA A 159 3.11 -2.50 6.73
CA ALA A 159 1.81 -3.15 6.89
C ALA A 159 0.65 -2.14 6.93
N ILE A 160 0.79 -1.06 7.71
CA ILE A 160 -0.22 -0.01 7.85
C ILE A 160 -0.41 0.75 6.53
N ALA A 161 0.69 1.14 5.87
CA ALA A 161 0.66 1.86 4.60
C ALA A 161 -0.02 1.03 3.51
N ALA A 162 0.36 -0.24 3.39
CA ALA A 162 -0.24 -1.14 2.41
C ALA A 162 -1.73 -1.40 2.72
N TRP A 163 -2.09 -1.59 3.99
CA TRP A 163 -3.49 -1.70 4.41
C TRP A 163 -4.30 -0.44 4.10
N ALA A 164 -3.78 0.74 4.41
CA ALA A 164 -4.46 2.02 4.20
C ALA A 164 -4.67 2.29 2.71
N VAL A 165 -3.64 2.11 1.88
CA VAL A 165 -3.73 2.27 0.41
C VAL A 165 -4.72 1.28 -0.19
N THR A 166 -4.68 0.03 0.25
CA THR A 166 -5.61 -1.00 -0.23
C THR A 166 -7.05 -0.66 0.15
N THR A 167 -7.28 -0.32 1.42
CA THR A 167 -8.61 0.02 1.94
C THR A 167 -9.19 1.24 1.23
N TYR A 168 -8.37 2.28 1.06
CA TYR A 168 -8.78 3.50 0.36
C TYR A 168 -9.10 3.25 -1.12
N ALA A 169 -8.29 2.45 -1.82
CA ALA A 169 -8.55 2.10 -3.22
C ALA A 169 -9.86 1.29 -3.38
N HIS A 170 -10.12 0.31 -2.50
CA HIS A 170 -11.37 -0.44 -2.51
C HIS A 170 -12.58 0.41 -2.16
N TRP A 171 -12.43 1.33 -1.21
CA TRP A 171 -13.46 2.29 -0.86
C TRP A 171 -13.81 3.21 -2.04
N GLN A 172 -12.81 3.66 -2.80
CA GLN A 172 -13.01 4.43 -4.04
C GLN A 172 -13.73 3.62 -5.13
N LEU A 173 -13.36 2.35 -5.31
CA LEU A 173 -14.03 1.45 -6.25
C LEU A 173 -15.50 1.27 -5.91
N ARG A 174 -15.84 1.09 -4.64
CA ARG A 174 -17.22 0.97 -4.19
C ARG A 174 -18.03 2.23 -4.52
N ARG A 175 -17.49 3.41 -4.20
CA ARG A 175 -18.20 4.67 -4.51
C ARG A 175 -18.38 4.92 -5.99
N GLU A 176 -17.43 4.50 -6.80
CA GLU A 176 -17.56 4.55 -8.26
C GLU A 176 -18.63 3.58 -8.77
N SER A 177 -18.71 2.37 -8.21
CA SER A 177 -19.79 1.43 -8.54
C SER A 177 -21.18 1.95 -8.15
N GLU A 178 -21.27 2.72 -7.07
CA GLU A 178 -22.48 3.41 -6.61
C GLU A 178 -22.73 4.74 -7.37
N GLN A 179 -21.91 5.07 -8.39
CA GLN A 179 -22.00 6.29 -9.20
C GLN A 179 -21.98 7.60 -8.40
N LEU A 180 -21.40 7.58 -7.21
CA LEU A 180 -21.33 8.77 -6.38
C LEU A 180 -20.38 9.81 -7.01
N PRO A 181 -20.62 11.12 -6.85
CA PRO A 181 -19.68 12.16 -7.28
C PRO A 181 -18.45 12.20 -6.37
N ILE A 182 -17.35 12.81 -6.85
CA ILE A 182 -16.16 13.07 -6.01
C ILE A 182 -16.53 14.15 -5.00
N ALA A 183 -16.42 13.82 -3.71
CA ALA A 183 -16.77 14.73 -2.65
C ALA A 183 -15.62 15.72 -2.34
N ILE A 184 -15.96 16.91 -1.85
CA ILE A 184 -14.98 17.96 -1.50
C ILE A 184 -13.98 17.46 -0.46
N TRP A 185 -14.42 16.67 0.52
CA TRP A 185 -13.54 16.14 1.56
C TRP A 185 -12.45 15.22 1.00
N GLU A 186 -12.65 14.56 -0.15
CA GLU A 186 -11.58 13.74 -0.75
C GLU A 186 -10.40 14.61 -1.21
N TRP A 187 -10.67 15.84 -1.64
CA TRP A 187 -9.65 16.85 -1.94
C TRP A 187 -9.01 17.40 -0.67
N VAL A 188 -9.79 17.57 0.40
CA VAL A 188 -9.26 17.95 1.72
C VAL A 188 -8.27 16.90 2.21
N VAL A 189 -8.59 15.61 2.10
CA VAL A 189 -7.67 14.52 2.45
C VAL A 189 -6.39 14.59 1.62
N LEU A 190 -6.49 14.80 0.30
CA LEU A 190 -5.32 14.98 -0.55
C LEU A 190 -4.45 16.16 -0.09
N GLY A 191 -5.08 17.30 0.20
CA GLY A 191 -4.41 18.50 0.69
C GLY A 191 -3.73 18.29 2.05
N LEU A 192 -4.39 17.58 2.98
CA LEU A 192 -3.82 17.23 4.27
C LEU A 192 -2.61 16.30 4.13
N CYS A 193 -2.67 15.30 3.25
CA CYS A 193 -1.53 14.43 2.98
C CYS A 193 -0.36 15.20 2.38
N PHE A 194 -0.62 16.17 1.50
CA PHE A 194 0.40 17.04 0.95
C PHE A 194 1.04 17.94 2.02
N ALA A 195 0.22 18.56 2.88
CA ALA A 195 0.70 19.37 4.00
C ALA A 195 1.53 18.54 5.00
N ALA A 196 1.11 17.31 5.30
CA ALA A 196 1.85 16.39 6.16
C ALA A 196 3.23 16.02 5.57
N LEU A 197 3.30 15.80 4.26
CA LEU A 197 4.56 15.56 3.58
C LEU A 197 5.48 16.79 3.66
N LEU A 198 4.96 17.99 3.38
CA LEU A 198 5.73 19.24 3.52
C LEU A 198 6.24 19.43 4.95
N ALA A 199 5.37 19.24 5.94
CA ALA A 199 5.75 19.34 7.35
C ALA A 199 6.86 18.34 7.72
N SER A 200 6.81 17.12 7.18
CA SER A 200 7.85 16.10 7.40
C SER A 200 9.20 16.52 6.79
N VAL A 201 9.19 17.10 5.59
CA VAL A 201 10.41 17.63 4.95
C VAL A 201 10.99 18.80 5.74
N ILE A 202 10.16 19.74 6.20
CA ILE A 202 10.58 20.86 7.03
C ILE A 202 11.17 20.36 8.35
N ALA A 203 10.50 19.42 9.01
CA ALA A 203 10.98 18.83 10.27
C ALA A 203 12.35 18.17 10.10
N LEU A 204 12.58 17.46 8.99
CA LEU A 204 13.88 16.87 8.67
C LEU A 204 14.97 17.94 8.49
N ALA A 205 14.67 19.00 7.74
CA ALA A 205 15.63 20.10 7.53
C ALA A 205 15.99 20.79 8.86
N LEU A 206 15.00 21.03 9.72
CA LEU A 206 15.21 21.61 11.05
C LEU A 206 16.02 20.69 11.96
N ALA A 207 15.72 19.38 11.96
CA ALA A 207 16.47 18.41 12.75
C ALA A 207 17.95 18.35 12.32
N PHE A 208 18.22 18.39 11.01
CA PHE A 208 19.58 18.46 10.49
C PHE A 208 20.29 19.76 10.90
N ALA A 209 19.64 20.91 10.77
CA ALA A 209 20.19 22.20 11.18
C ALA A 209 20.51 22.24 12.68
N ALA A 210 19.64 21.68 13.52
CA ALA A 210 19.87 21.57 14.95
C ALA A 210 21.08 20.69 15.28
N LEU A 211 21.23 19.55 14.58
CA LEU A 211 22.38 18.66 14.74
C LEU A 211 23.70 19.33 14.35
N ALA A 212 23.71 20.05 13.22
CA ALA A 212 24.88 20.80 12.77
C ALA A 212 25.29 21.88 13.77
N SER A 213 24.33 22.65 14.27
CA SER A 213 24.57 23.68 15.29
C SER A 213 25.10 23.11 16.62
N ALA A 214 24.57 21.96 17.05
CA ALA A 214 25.07 21.27 18.23
C ALA A 214 26.51 20.78 18.05
N PHE A 215 26.85 20.27 16.85
CA PHE A 215 28.21 19.85 16.51
C PHE A 215 29.19 21.03 16.50
N ASP A 216 28.83 22.16 15.89
CA ASP A 216 29.66 23.37 15.87
C ASP A 216 29.90 23.91 17.29
N SER A 217 28.86 23.90 18.13
CA SER A 217 28.95 24.31 19.53
C SER A 217 29.89 23.41 20.34
N LEU A 218 29.86 22.09 20.09
CA LEU A 218 30.73 21.12 20.74
C LEU A 218 32.19 21.28 20.29
N MET A 219 32.43 21.47 18.99
CA MET A 219 33.77 21.68 18.44
C MET A 219 34.39 22.99 18.90
N GLY A 220 33.59 24.06 19.02
CA GLY A 220 34.03 25.34 19.56
C GLY A 220 34.42 25.29 21.04
N TRP A 221 33.89 24.34 21.81
CA TRP A 221 34.29 24.12 23.21
C TRP A 221 35.61 23.33 23.35
N LEU A 222 36.00 22.58 22.31
CA LEU A 222 37.21 21.74 22.31
C LEU A 222 38.47 22.47 21.80
N GLN A 223 38.33 23.71 21.30
CA GLN A 223 39.43 24.58 20.85
C GLN A 223 39.82 25.59 21.94
#